data_AF-A0A5E3XLV7-F1
#
_entry.id   AF-A0A5E3XLV7-F1
#
_cell.length_a   1.000
_cell.length_b   1.000
_cell.length_c   1.000
_cell.angle_alpha   90.00
_cell.angle_beta   90.00
_cell.angle_gamma   90.00
#
_symmetry.space_group_name_H-M   'P 1'
#
loop_
_entity.id
_entity.type
_entity.pdbx_description
1 polymer ?
#
loop_
_entity_poly.entity_id
_entity_poly.type
_entity_poly.pdbx_seq_one_letter_code
_entity_poly.pdbx_strand_id
1 'polypeptide(L)'
;MSEPRAPSFRFTDLPAELVVSIILLAQTAWHKEQFSAQAPYAGVKRYEVSRPPSASSAVLPCCDGLRWDFSRPTCILSSSDLPAGLPSPAHSASQVCRWLRGILLEENSAIWRLDNTLYPSIAQRSGETRTILHGQTILGYGALSLVAVDVCICVLRGLSSFYSSLQWVKLRLPWSGDRSLVHELQQFLYNNRGRANSPLRHFDLEALDPKPLQVGRRGNWHVTAVESEELQASRFSGTDIFYYSKTLNSLCLHHRPDSDIVFFGVSLSTGLSACAATIEFLTIDIGGRVGADIEGSVAFPKLRHFRLCTDPGFAPLLLRWMILPYALDLHLEVIESWRKSFVTKHAGIYELPFWPSEHAPPLLFLFRQPQDFVQSLAQPHRTTTIQPNLEAHYPVAADDPAEMLWRRSTSVIGLDVRIDPSTKSREPAAARFPELVGVTFAESVDELRPVLEDPVARDWERSRDLEGKTAARRSLTFRDGQFSERERARDFNSQCPKALYDTLRYVLAAVPG
;
A
#
# COMPACT_ATOMS: atom_id res chain seq x y z
N MET A 1 -42.29 3.67 -38.19
CA MET A 1 -41.59 2.38 -38.28
C MET A 1 -40.67 2.28 -37.09
N SER A 2 -40.96 1.37 -36.16
CA SER A 2 -40.19 1.19 -34.92
C SER A 2 -38.98 0.31 -35.22
N GLU A 3 -37.77 0.77 -34.92
CA GLU A 3 -36.58 -0.08 -35.02
C GLU A 3 -36.76 -1.36 -34.17
N PRO A 4 -36.44 -2.55 -34.71
CA PRO A 4 -36.47 -3.76 -33.91
C PRO A 4 -35.40 -3.65 -32.82
N ARG A 5 -35.83 -3.69 -31.55
CA ARG A 5 -34.93 -3.80 -30.40
C ARG A 5 -34.04 -5.03 -30.62
N ALA A 6 -32.73 -4.80 -30.69
CA ALA A 6 -31.75 -5.89 -30.72
C ALA A 6 -32.02 -6.83 -29.52
N PRO A 7 -32.00 -8.15 -29.72
CA PRO A 7 -32.23 -9.10 -28.64
C PRO A 7 -31.21 -8.86 -27.52
N SER A 8 -31.70 -8.74 -26.28
CA SER A 8 -30.84 -8.55 -25.12
C SER A 8 -30.04 -9.83 -24.89
N PHE A 9 -28.74 -9.78 -25.16
CA PHE A 9 -27.82 -10.87 -24.87
C PHE A 9 -27.73 -11.08 -23.36
N ARG A 10 -28.09 -12.27 -22.87
CA ARG A 10 -28.02 -12.63 -21.44
C ARG A 10 -26.79 -13.47 -21.17
N PHE A 11 -26.30 -13.43 -19.93
CA PHE A 11 -25.17 -14.27 -19.50
C PHE A 11 -25.45 -15.77 -19.67
N THR A 12 -26.72 -16.18 -19.59
CA THR A 12 -27.20 -17.55 -19.85
C THR A 12 -27.10 -17.97 -21.32
N ASP A 13 -26.96 -17.03 -22.24
CA ASP A 13 -26.87 -17.30 -23.68
C ASP A 13 -25.42 -17.62 -24.11
N LEU A 14 -24.47 -17.52 -23.17
CA LEU A 14 -23.07 -17.88 -23.39
C LEU A 14 -22.87 -19.40 -23.36
N PRO A 15 -21.97 -19.94 -24.19
CA PRO A 15 -21.50 -21.31 -24.04
C PRO A 15 -21.01 -21.55 -22.61
N ALA A 16 -21.33 -22.72 -22.05
CA ALA A 16 -20.98 -23.06 -20.68
C ALA A 16 -19.47 -22.95 -20.42
N GLU A 17 -18.65 -23.29 -21.40
CA GLU A 17 -17.19 -23.18 -21.37
C GLU A 17 -16.73 -21.73 -21.19
N LEU A 18 -17.44 -20.77 -21.80
CA LEU A 18 -17.15 -19.35 -21.67
C LEU A 18 -17.59 -18.83 -20.29
N VAL A 19 -18.78 -19.20 -19.82
CA VAL A 19 -19.26 -18.88 -18.46
C VAL A 19 -18.26 -19.36 -17.41
N VAL A 20 -17.82 -20.60 -17.55
CA VAL A 20 -16.80 -21.24 -16.75
C VAL A 20 -15.48 -20.47 -16.76
N SER A 21 -14.99 -20.09 -17.95
CA SER A 21 -13.73 -19.37 -18.11
C SER A 21 -13.81 -17.98 -17.46
N ILE A 22 -14.95 -17.30 -17.60
CA ILE A 22 -15.22 -16.02 -16.95
C ILE A 22 -15.17 -16.16 -15.43
N ILE A 23 -15.81 -17.19 -14.86
CA ILE A 23 -15.80 -17.43 -13.41
C ILE A 23 -14.38 -17.70 -12.91
N LEU A 24 -13.61 -18.55 -13.60
CA LEU A 24 -12.23 -18.86 -13.21
C LEU A 24 -11.31 -17.63 -13.30
N LEU A 25 -11.46 -16.84 -14.37
CA LEU A 25 -10.73 -15.58 -14.53
C LEU A 25 -11.10 -14.57 -13.45
N ALA A 26 -12.39 -14.41 -13.14
CA ALA A 26 -12.87 -13.53 -12.08
C ALA A 26 -12.33 -13.95 -10.71
N GLN A 27 -12.32 -15.25 -10.39
CA GLN A 27 -11.74 -15.75 -9.14
C GLN A 27 -10.23 -15.51 -9.07
N THR A 28 -9.52 -15.71 -10.18
CA THR A 28 -8.07 -15.48 -10.25
C THR A 28 -7.77 -13.99 -10.10
N ALA A 29 -8.53 -13.13 -10.77
CA ALA A 29 -8.41 -11.68 -10.67
C ALA A 29 -8.71 -11.22 -9.24
N TRP A 30 -9.82 -11.68 -8.64
CA TRP A 30 -10.17 -11.36 -7.26
C TRP A 30 -9.10 -11.82 -6.27
N HIS A 31 -8.60 -13.05 -6.38
CA HIS A 31 -7.54 -13.55 -5.48
C HIS A 31 -6.25 -12.73 -5.62
N LYS A 32 -5.83 -12.44 -6.85
CA LYS A 32 -4.68 -11.57 -7.12
C LYS A 32 -4.88 -10.16 -6.58
N GLU A 33 -6.08 -9.60 -6.72
CA GLU A 33 -6.41 -8.28 -6.17
C GLU A 33 -6.35 -8.28 -4.64
N GLN A 34 -6.85 -9.35 -4.00
CA GLN A 34 -6.80 -9.46 -2.53
C GLN A 34 -5.38 -9.59 -2.00
N PHE A 35 -4.52 -10.37 -2.66
CA PHE A 35 -3.16 -10.68 -2.21
C PHE A 35 -2.06 -10.00 -3.03
N SER A 36 -2.40 -8.92 -3.72
CA SER A 36 -1.44 -8.16 -4.51
C SER A 36 -0.33 -7.62 -3.59
N ALA A 37 0.91 -7.86 -4.01
CA ALA A 37 2.11 -7.73 -3.18
C ALA A 37 2.34 -6.28 -2.72
N GLN A 38 1.85 -5.30 -3.50
CA GLN A 38 2.01 -3.87 -3.26
C GLN A 38 0.70 -3.09 -3.44
N ALA A 39 -0.46 -3.75 -3.65
CA ALA A 39 -1.72 -3.03 -3.86
C ALA A 39 -2.00 -2.02 -2.74
N PRO A 40 -2.59 -0.85 -3.05
CA PRO A 40 -3.04 0.07 -2.02
C PRO A 40 -3.97 -0.65 -1.04
N TYR A 41 -3.99 -0.21 0.22
CA TYR A 41 -5.13 -0.54 1.08
C TYR A 41 -6.36 0.06 0.42
N ALA A 42 -7.40 -0.76 0.22
CA ALA A 42 -8.61 -0.37 -0.51
C ALA A 42 -9.24 0.85 0.19
N GLY A 43 -8.85 2.05 -0.23
CA GLY A 43 -9.21 3.31 0.42
C GLY A 43 -8.09 4.08 1.13
N VAL A 44 -6.83 4.09 0.66
CA VAL A 44 -5.82 5.10 1.08
C VAL A 44 -6.25 6.50 0.59
N LYS A 45 -7.31 7.04 1.18
CA LYS A 45 -7.63 8.46 1.15
C LYS A 45 -6.91 9.10 2.33
N ARG A 46 -5.88 9.89 2.02
CA ARG A 46 -4.98 10.51 3.01
C ARG A 46 -5.59 11.75 3.67
N TYR A 47 -6.64 12.31 3.07
CA TYR A 47 -7.33 13.51 3.53
C TYR A 47 -8.67 13.14 4.17
N GLU A 48 -9.06 13.90 5.21
CA GLU A 48 -10.36 13.76 5.85
C GLU A 48 -11.51 13.87 4.83
N VAL A 49 -12.45 12.92 4.90
CA VAL A 49 -13.73 12.97 4.19
C VAL A 49 -14.80 13.47 5.16
N SER A 50 -15.77 14.24 4.67
CA SER A 50 -16.91 14.74 5.45
C SER A 50 -17.56 13.62 6.26
N ARG A 51 -17.56 13.78 7.59
CA ARG A 51 -18.12 12.80 8.52
C ARG A 51 -19.65 12.78 8.43
N PRO A 52 -20.30 11.63 8.17
CA PRO A 52 -21.75 11.53 8.31
C PRO A 52 -22.15 11.77 9.78
N PRO A 53 -23.33 12.36 10.05
CA PRO A 53 -23.79 12.57 11.41
C PRO A 53 -23.80 11.26 12.18
N SER A 54 -23.25 11.28 13.41
CA SER A 54 -23.05 10.05 14.20
C SER A 54 -24.41 9.50 14.63
N ALA A 55 -24.78 8.30 14.16
CA ALA A 55 -25.88 7.57 14.77
C ALA A 55 -25.45 7.04 16.14
N SER A 56 -26.27 7.26 17.17
CA SER A 56 -26.02 6.80 18.53
C SER A 56 -26.37 5.31 18.67
N SER A 57 -25.50 4.42 18.20
CA SER A 57 -25.58 2.99 18.54
C SER A 57 -24.51 2.65 19.58
N ALA A 58 -24.87 1.92 20.64
CA ALA A 58 -23.89 1.33 21.55
C ALA A 58 -23.04 0.30 20.76
N VAL A 59 -21.75 0.59 20.60
CA VAL A 59 -20.84 -0.25 19.82
C VAL A 59 -20.21 -1.29 20.73
N LEU A 60 -20.23 -2.56 20.32
CA LEU A 60 -19.53 -3.62 21.04
C LEU A 60 -18.00 -3.43 20.94
N PRO A 61 -17.23 -3.64 22.03
CA PRO A 61 -15.77 -3.45 22.01
C PRO A 61 -15.03 -4.23 20.93
N CYS A 62 -15.50 -5.44 20.59
CA CYS A 62 -14.92 -6.28 19.54
C CYS A 62 -15.07 -5.71 18.12
N CYS A 63 -15.94 -4.71 17.94
CA CYS A 63 -16.26 -4.05 16.68
C CYS A 63 -15.85 -2.59 16.68
N ASP A 64 -15.04 -2.16 17.66
CA ASP A 64 -14.61 -0.79 17.79
C ASP A 64 -13.45 -0.49 16.84
N GLY A 65 -13.78 -0.44 15.56
CA GLY A 65 -12.92 -0.01 14.47
C GLY A 65 -13.78 0.67 13.42
N LEU A 66 -13.23 1.64 12.71
CA LEU A 66 -13.91 2.33 11.63
C LEU A 66 -13.07 2.24 10.35
N ARG A 67 -13.77 2.01 9.25
CA ARG A 67 -13.26 2.23 7.90
C ARG A 67 -13.15 3.72 7.59
N TRP A 68 -12.50 4.03 6.47
CA TRP A 68 -12.39 5.38 5.94
C TRP A 68 -13.76 6.02 5.63
N ASP A 69 -14.76 5.20 5.31
CA ASP A 69 -16.15 5.63 5.06
C ASP A 69 -17.01 5.63 6.33
N PHE A 70 -16.38 5.48 7.50
CA PHE A 70 -17.02 5.39 8.82
C PHE A 70 -17.97 4.21 9.00
N SER A 71 -17.92 3.21 8.11
CA SER A 71 -18.59 1.94 8.36
C SER A 71 -17.83 1.13 9.40
N ARG A 72 -18.57 0.32 10.17
CA ARG A 72 -18.03 -0.54 11.23
C ARG A 72 -17.90 -1.98 10.72
N PRO A 73 -16.93 -2.74 11.24
CA PRO A 73 -16.84 -4.16 10.96
C PRO A 73 -18.06 -4.91 11.50
N THR A 74 -18.41 -5.98 10.80
CA THR A 74 -19.54 -6.84 11.12
C THR A 74 -19.16 -7.79 12.26
N CYS A 75 -20.01 -7.85 13.27
CA CYS A 75 -19.78 -8.68 14.43
C CYS A 75 -20.30 -10.10 14.19
N ILE A 76 -19.41 -11.08 14.26
CA ILE A 76 -19.75 -12.51 14.16
C ILE A 76 -20.67 -12.96 15.31
N LEU A 77 -20.48 -12.42 16.53
CA LEU A 77 -21.26 -12.86 17.69
C LEU A 77 -22.67 -12.26 17.78
N SER A 78 -22.95 -11.16 17.08
CA SER A 78 -24.30 -10.56 17.07
C SER A 78 -25.09 -10.84 15.80
N SER A 79 -24.47 -11.40 14.75
CA SER A 79 -25.20 -12.11 13.71
C SER A 79 -25.66 -13.46 14.24
N SER A 80 -26.93 -13.57 14.63
CA SER A 80 -27.59 -14.84 14.99
C SER A 80 -27.54 -15.91 13.89
N ASP A 81 -27.10 -15.53 12.68
CA ASP A 81 -27.27 -16.32 11.45
C ASP A 81 -25.95 -16.87 10.90
N LEU A 82 -24.84 -16.82 11.64
CA LEU A 82 -23.61 -17.46 11.17
C LEU A 82 -23.75 -18.99 11.29
N PRO A 83 -23.72 -19.73 10.16
CA PRO A 83 -23.76 -21.18 10.22
C PRO A 83 -22.58 -21.71 11.03
N ALA A 84 -22.80 -22.79 11.79
CA ALA A 84 -21.81 -23.41 12.67
C ALA A 84 -20.50 -23.82 11.96
N GLY A 85 -20.49 -23.83 10.63
CA GLY A 85 -19.30 -23.68 9.81
C GLY A 85 -19.57 -22.69 8.70
N LEU A 86 -18.69 -21.69 8.54
CA LEU A 86 -18.66 -20.88 7.32
C LEU A 86 -18.27 -21.81 6.16
N PRO A 87 -19.15 -22.08 5.18
CA PRO A 87 -18.74 -22.82 4.02
C PRO A 87 -17.62 -22.01 3.36
N SER A 88 -16.45 -22.62 3.14
CA SER A 88 -15.36 -21.92 2.47
C SER A 88 -15.88 -21.34 1.15
N PRO A 89 -15.39 -20.18 0.68
CA PRO A 89 -15.76 -19.66 -0.64
C PRO A 89 -15.58 -20.72 -1.74
N ALA A 90 -14.62 -21.62 -1.57
CA ALA A 90 -14.42 -22.81 -2.40
C ALA A 90 -15.50 -23.89 -2.25
N HIS A 91 -16.02 -24.14 -1.04
CA HIS A 91 -17.19 -25.01 -0.83
C HIS A 91 -18.45 -24.41 -1.47
N SER A 92 -18.66 -23.11 -1.29
CA SER A 92 -19.76 -22.38 -1.93
C SER A 92 -19.61 -22.38 -3.45
N ALA A 93 -18.40 -22.18 -3.98
CA ALA A 93 -18.10 -22.30 -5.40
C ALA A 93 -18.24 -23.74 -5.90
N SER A 94 -17.83 -24.75 -5.13
CA SER A 94 -18.02 -26.17 -5.45
C SER A 94 -19.51 -26.53 -5.48
N GLN A 95 -20.32 -25.97 -4.57
CA GLN A 95 -21.77 -26.08 -4.61
C GLN A 95 -22.36 -25.35 -5.82
N VAL A 96 -21.89 -24.15 -6.15
CA VAL A 96 -22.30 -23.40 -7.35
C VAL A 96 -21.89 -24.15 -8.62
N CYS A 97 -20.69 -24.75 -8.68
CA CYS A 97 -20.24 -25.61 -9.78
C CYS A 97 -21.05 -26.90 -9.84
N ARG A 98 -21.43 -27.48 -8.69
CA ARG A 98 -22.31 -28.66 -8.62
C ARG A 98 -23.74 -28.33 -9.04
N TRP A 99 -24.21 -27.12 -8.74
CA TRP A 99 -25.51 -26.61 -9.14
C TRP A 99 -25.54 -26.25 -10.63
N LEU A 100 -24.52 -25.53 -11.13
CA LEU A 100 -24.26 -25.32 -12.57
C LEU A 100 -24.15 -26.66 -13.30
N ARG A 101 -23.46 -27.64 -12.73
CA ARG A 101 -23.42 -29.01 -13.23
C ARG A 101 -24.82 -29.61 -13.30
N GLY A 102 -25.67 -29.40 -12.29
CA GLY A 102 -27.08 -29.81 -12.30
C GLY A 102 -27.87 -29.19 -13.46
N ILE A 103 -27.72 -27.87 -13.67
CA ILE A 103 -28.38 -27.15 -14.76
C ILE A 103 -27.86 -27.62 -16.13
N LEU A 104 -26.54 -27.78 -16.28
CA LEU A 104 -25.92 -28.23 -17.53
C LEU A 104 -26.23 -29.70 -17.84
N LEU A 105 -26.51 -30.52 -16.82
CA LEU A 105 -26.95 -31.92 -16.95
C LEU A 105 -28.38 -32.05 -17.49
N GLU A 106 -29.26 -31.08 -17.20
CA GLU A 106 -30.65 -31.11 -17.66
C GLU A 106 -30.78 -30.86 -19.17
N GLU A 107 -29.86 -30.11 -19.78
CA GLU A 107 -29.99 -29.66 -21.18
C GLU A 107 -28.91 -30.15 -22.16
N ASN A 108 -27.69 -30.53 -21.74
CA ASN A 108 -26.63 -30.87 -22.71
C ASN A 108 -25.55 -31.85 -22.21
N SER A 109 -25.74 -33.15 -22.51
CA SER A 109 -24.82 -34.23 -22.13
C SER A 109 -23.48 -34.23 -22.88
N ALA A 110 -23.33 -33.43 -23.94
CA ALA A 110 -22.10 -33.33 -24.74
C ALA A 110 -20.93 -32.65 -24.01
N ILE A 111 -21.22 -31.76 -23.05
CA ILE A 111 -20.23 -31.07 -22.20
C ILE A 111 -19.34 -32.05 -21.43
N TRP A 112 -19.82 -33.27 -21.17
CA TRP A 112 -19.07 -34.31 -20.45
C TRP A 112 -17.91 -34.93 -21.23
N ARG A 113 -17.83 -34.72 -22.56
CA ARG A 113 -16.64 -35.11 -23.34
C ARG A 113 -15.52 -34.09 -23.23
N LEU A 114 -15.79 -32.92 -22.66
CA LEU A 114 -14.79 -31.94 -22.30
C LEU A 114 -14.38 -32.23 -20.87
N ASP A 115 -13.15 -32.73 -20.72
CA ASP A 115 -12.50 -32.96 -19.43
C ASP A 115 -12.77 -31.74 -18.52
N ASN A 116 -13.32 -31.97 -17.34
CA ASN A 116 -13.78 -30.88 -16.46
C ASN A 116 -12.55 -30.22 -15.80
N THR A 117 -11.77 -29.51 -16.62
CA THR A 117 -10.49 -28.83 -16.32
C THR A 117 -10.60 -27.89 -15.12
N LEU A 118 -11.80 -27.46 -14.78
CA LEU A 118 -12.08 -26.64 -13.60
C LEU A 118 -11.99 -27.38 -12.28
N TYR A 119 -12.51 -28.60 -12.19
CA TYR A 119 -12.59 -29.28 -10.90
C TYR A 119 -11.19 -29.52 -10.32
N PRO A 120 -10.20 -30.02 -11.08
CA PRO A 120 -8.82 -30.09 -10.61
C PRO A 120 -8.25 -28.72 -10.26
N SER A 121 -8.48 -27.70 -11.09
CA SER A 121 -7.94 -26.35 -10.86
C SER A 121 -8.50 -25.69 -9.59
N ILE A 122 -9.80 -25.84 -9.32
CA ILE A 122 -10.47 -25.32 -8.12
C ILE A 122 -10.09 -26.16 -6.90
N ALA A 123 -10.07 -27.49 -7.02
CA ALA A 123 -9.67 -28.42 -5.96
C ALA A 123 -8.22 -28.17 -5.49
N GLN A 124 -7.30 -28.03 -6.44
CA GLN A 124 -5.89 -27.75 -6.16
C GLN A 124 -5.71 -26.41 -5.43
N ARG A 125 -6.42 -25.35 -5.86
CA ARG A 125 -6.42 -24.03 -5.18
C ARG A 125 -7.05 -24.07 -3.80
N SER A 126 -7.95 -25.01 -3.56
CA SER A 126 -8.65 -25.19 -2.29
C SER A 126 -7.86 -26.07 -1.30
N GLY A 127 -6.62 -26.48 -1.61
CA GLY A 127 -5.85 -27.33 -0.70
C GLY A 127 -6.47 -28.72 -0.57
N GLU A 128 -6.63 -29.40 -1.70
CA GLU A 128 -6.96 -30.82 -1.75
C GLU A 128 -6.02 -31.60 -0.82
N THR A 129 -6.61 -32.21 0.21
CA THR A 129 -5.91 -33.06 1.16
C THR A 129 -6.44 -34.46 1.01
N ARG A 130 -5.56 -35.39 0.66
CA ARG A 130 -5.89 -36.81 0.59
C ARG A 130 -5.51 -37.44 1.92
N THR A 131 -6.51 -37.84 2.69
CA THR A 131 -6.30 -38.59 3.93
C THR A 131 -6.81 -40.00 3.73
N ILE A 132 -6.06 -40.99 4.20
CA ILE A 132 -6.50 -42.39 4.20
C ILE A 132 -7.13 -42.66 5.55
N LEU A 133 -8.45 -42.80 5.60
CA LEU A 133 -9.21 -43.12 6.80
C LEU A 133 -9.89 -44.47 6.55
N HIS A 134 -9.57 -45.46 7.39
CA HIS A 134 -10.14 -46.81 7.31
C HIS A 134 -9.93 -47.50 5.94
N GLY A 135 -8.77 -47.27 5.31
CA GLY A 135 -8.43 -47.86 3.99
C GLY A 135 -9.12 -47.20 2.80
N GLN A 136 -9.95 -46.18 3.01
CA GLN A 136 -10.51 -45.33 1.95
C GLN A 136 -9.77 -44.00 1.87
N THR A 137 -9.47 -43.57 0.65
CA THR A 137 -8.97 -42.21 0.40
C THR A 137 -10.13 -41.22 0.52
N ILE A 138 -10.14 -40.46 1.60
CA ILE A 138 -11.04 -39.33 1.80
C ILE A 138 -10.36 -38.09 1.21
N LEU A 139 -11.05 -37.45 0.28
CA LEU A 139 -10.68 -36.15 -0.28
C LEU A 139 -11.27 -35.06 0.61
N GLY A 140 -10.41 -34.39 1.38
CA GLY A 140 -10.71 -33.15 2.07
C GLY A 140 -10.40 -31.95 1.18
N TYR A 141 -11.21 -30.91 1.26
CA TYR A 141 -10.92 -29.60 0.67
C TYR A 141 -10.66 -28.64 1.83
N GLY A 142 -9.39 -28.27 2.01
CA GLY A 142 -9.00 -27.27 3.01
C GLY A 142 -9.38 -25.85 2.58
N ALA A 143 -8.86 -24.87 3.31
CA ALA A 143 -8.71 -23.52 2.80
C ALA A 143 -7.22 -23.20 2.88
N LEU A 144 -6.57 -22.91 1.75
CA LEU A 144 -5.20 -22.40 1.76
C LEU A 144 -5.17 -20.88 1.92
N SER A 145 -6.29 -20.21 1.63
CA SER A 145 -6.43 -18.76 1.67
C SER A 145 -7.50 -18.36 2.68
N LEU A 146 -7.20 -17.37 3.51
CA LEU A 146 -8.14 -16.69 4.39
C LEU A 146 -8.21 -15.21 4.01
N VAL A 147 -9.42 -14.73 3.76
CA VAL A 147 -9.72 -13.32 3.56
C VAL A 147 -10.81 -12.93 4.55
N ALA A 148 -10.42 -12.29 5.64
CA ALA A 148 -11.31 -11.82 6.69
C ALA A 148 -11.19 -10.29 6.78
N VAL A 149 -12.00 -9.62 5.96
CA VAL A 149 -12.07 -8.16 5.83
C VAL A 149 -13.37 -7.66 6.42
N ASP A 150 -13.32 -6.57 7.20
CA ASP A 150 -14.49 -5.96 7.86
C ASP A 150 -15.22 -6.88 8.83
N VAL A 151 -14.47 -7.71 9.54
CA VAL A 151 -14.99 -8.57 10.58
C VAL A 151 -14.44 -8.14 11.93
N CYS A 152 -15.22 -8.41 12.98
CA CYS A 152 -14.77 -8.15 14.35
C CYS A 152 -13.64 -9.10 14.77
N ILE A 153 -12.92 -8.75 15.83
CA ILE A 153 -11.81 -9.55 16.36
C ILE A 153 -12.21 -10.96 16.80
N CYS A 154 -13.50 -11.22 17.05
CA CYS A 154 -14.00 -12.54 17.44
C CYS A 154 -13.68 -13.63 16.41
N VAL A 155 -13.38 -13.28 15.15
CA VAL A 155 -12.94 -14.23 14.12
C VAL A 155 -11.72 -15.03 14.56
N LEU A 156 -10.79 -14.42 15.31
CA LEU A 156 -9.51 -15.04 15.69
C LEU A 156 -9.67 -16.37 16.42
N ARG A 157 -10.71 -16.48 17.26
CA ARG A 157 -11.02 -17.72 18.01
C ARG A 157 -11.35 -18.87 17.07
N GLY A 158 -12.12 -18.59 16.01
CA GLY A 158 -12.47 -19.57 14.99
C GLY A 158 -11.32 -19.95 14.07
N LEU A 159 -10.32 -19.08 13.89
CA LEU A 159 -9.16 -19.36 13.03
C LEU A 159 -8.18 -20.37 13.65
N SER A 160 -8.12 -20.43 14.98
CA SER A 160 -7.11 -21.20 15.72
C SER A 160 -7.00 -22.67 15.30
N SER A 161 -8.11 -23.30 14.88
CA SER A 161 -8.15 -24.72 14.53
C SER A 161 -7.59 -25.05 13.15
N PHE A 162 -7.49 -24.07 12.24
CA PHE A 162 -7.08 -24.31 10.85
C PHE A 162 -6.01 -23.35 10.33
N TYR A 163 -5.61 -22.34 11.10
CA TYR A 163 -4.62 -21.35 10.68
C TYR A 163 -3.31 -21.97 10.19
N SER A 164 -2.86 -23.05 10.84
CA SER A 164 -1.61 -23.76 10.49
C SER A 164 -1.60 -24.34 9.07
N SER A 165 -2.75 -24.46 8.41
CA SER A 165 -2.86 -24.92 7.02
C SER A 165 -2.85 -23.79 5.97
N LEU A 166 -2.94 -22.53 6.42
CA LEU A 166 -3.06 -21.37 5.54
C LEU A 166 -1.72 -21.00 4.90
N GLN A 167 -1.75 -20.76 3.60
CA GLN A 167 -0.65 -20.20 2.81
C GLN A 167 -0.81 -18.70 2.57
N TRP A 168 -2.05 -18.22 2.44
CA TRP A 168 -2.38 -16.81 2.19
C TRP A 168 -3.35 -16.29 3.25
N VAL A 169 -3.00 -15.22 3.94
CA VAL A 169 -3.81 -14.65 5.02
C VAL A 169 -3.97 -13.16 4.81
N LYS A 170 -5.22 -12.68 4.79
CA LYS A 170 -5.58 -11.27 4.78
C LYS A 170 -6.58 -10.99 5.88
N LEU A 171 -6.21 -10.11 6.80
CA LEU A 171 -6.99 -9.71 7.96
C LEU A 171 -7.19 -8.20 7.97
N ARG A 172 -8.42 -7.74 8.14
CA ARG A 172 -8.73 -6.34 8.47
C ARG A 172 -9.61 -6.30 9.70
N LEU A 173 -9.02 -5.95 10.84
CA LEU A 173 -9.61 -6.14 12.17
C LEU A 173 -9.53 -4.84 12.99
N PRO A 174 -10.50 -4.58 13.89
CA PRO A 174 -10.38 -3.56 14.93
C PRO A 174 -9.10 -3.70 15.73
N TRP A 175 -8.32 -2.62 15.79
CA TRP A 175 -7.02 -2.59 16.49
C TRP A 175 -7.07 -1.87 17.83
N SER A 176 -8.07 -1.04 18.09
CA SER A 176 -8.13 -0.33 19.38
C SER A 176 -9.55 -0.07 19.82
N GLY A 177 -9.82 -0.34 21.10
CA GLY A 177 -11.09 -0.08 21.77
C GLY A 177 -11.04 -0.63 23.21
N ASP A 178 -10.48 -1.85 23.34
CA ASP A 178 -10.17 -2.50 24.63
C ASP A 178 -8.73 -3.01 24.61
N ARG A 179 -7.93 -2.66 25.63
CA ARG A 179 -6.52 -3.09 25.76
C ARG A 179 -6.38 -4.62 25.78
N SER A 180 -7.38 -5.33 26.32
CA SER A 180 -7.37 -6.80 26.35
C SER A 180 -7.47 -7.42 24.96
N LEU A 181 -8.26 -6.82 24.07
CA LEU A 181 -8.46 -7.28 22.70
C LEU A 181 -7.24 -6.97 21.81
N VAL A 182 -6.58 -5.84 22.03
CA VAL A 182 -5.29 -5.53 21.35
C VAL A 182 -4.25 -6.60 21.70
N HIS A 183 -4.17 -6.97 22.98
CA HIS A 183 -3.30 -8.04 23.43
C HIS A 183 -3.68 -9.40 22.83
N GLU A 184 -4.97 -9.72 22.67
CA GLU A 184 -5.43 -10.96 22.01
C GLU A 184 -4.95 -11.02 20.55
N LEU A 185 -5.05 -9.92 19.80
CA LEU A 185 -4.56 -9.86 18.41
C LEU A 185 -3.04 -9.96 18.33
N GLN A 186 -2.31 -9.21 19.14
CA GLN A 186 -0.85 -9.30 19.20
C GLN A 186 -0.39 -10.72 19.55
N GLN A 187 -0.97 -11.31 20.60
CA GLN A 187 -0.66 -12.66 21.02
C GLN A 187 -1.01 -13.69 19.93
N PHE A 188 -2.13 -13.50 19.22
CA PHE A 188 -2.47 -14.33 18.07
C PHE A 188 -1.38 -14.24 16.99
N LEU A 189 -0.93 -13.03 16.65
CA LEU A 189 0.14 -12.82 15.65
C LEU A 189 1.45 -13.49 16.10
N TYR A 190 1.90 -13.25 17.32
CA TYR A 190 3.11 -13.89 17.85
C TYR A 190 3.03 -15.42 17.86
N ASN A 191 1.90 -15.98 18.27
CA ASN A 191 1.72 -17.43 18.37
C ASN A 191 1.60 -18.11 17.01
N ASN A 192 1.03 -17.41 16.03
CA ASN A 192 0.75 -17.92 14.69
C ASN A 192 1.73 -17.37 13.63
N ARG A 193 2.88 -16.85 14.05
CA ARG A 193 3.99 -16.58 13.13
C ARG A 193 4.41 -17.88 12.44
N GLY A 194 4.78 -17.80 11.16
CA GLY A 194 5.30 -18.95 10.44
C GLY A 194 6.57 -19.46 11.12
N ARG A 195 6.55 -20.72 11.57
CA ARG A 195 7.73 -21.45 12.07
C ARG A 195 8.31 -22.31 10.96
N ALA A 196 9.44 -22.98 11.21
CA ALA A 196 9.98 -24.01 10.32
C ALA A 196 8.88 -24.97 9.82
N ASN A 197 8.77 -25.11 8.49
CA ASN A 197 7.73 -25.88 7.76
C ASN A 197 6.32 -25.27 7.75
N SER A 198 6.15 -24.02 8.19
CA SER A 198 4.88 -23.31 8.03
C SER A 198 4.54 -23.15 6.54
N PRO A 199 3.31 -23.46 6.11
CA PRO A 199 2.90 -23.23 4.74
C PRO A 199 2.69 -21.74 4.42
N LEU A 200 2.63 -20.86 5.43
CA LEU A 200 2.38 -19.43 5.26
C LEU A 200 3.38 -18.75 4.32
N ARG A 201 2.89 -18.25 3.18
CA ARG A 201 3.67 -17.51 2.16
C ARG A 201 3.31 -16.04 2.09
N HIS A 202 2.06 -15.68 2.35
CA HIS A 202 1.56 -14.31 2.22
C HIS A 202 0.77 -13.92 3.46
N PHE A 203 1.08 -12.74 4.01
CA PHE A 203 0.38 -12.20 5.16
C PHE A 203 0.10 -10.70 4.97
N ASP A 204 -1.18 -10.33 5.03
CA ASP A 204 -1.68 -8.96 4.97
C ASP A 204 -2.53 -8.66 6.22
N LEU A 205 -2.19 -7.58 6.92
CA LEU A 205 -2.89 -7.10 8.10
C LEU A 205 -3.18 -5.61 8.00
N GLU A 206 -4.46 -5.26 8.08
CA GLU A 206 -4.94 -3.89 8.25
C GLU A 206 -5.60 -3.70 9.62
N ALA A 207 -4.98 -2.86 10.44
CA ALA A 207 -5.50 -2.43 11.72
C ALA A 207 -6.53 -1.30 11.57
N LEU A 208 -7.78 -1.54 11.97
CA LEU A 208 -8.83 -0.53 11.95
C LEU A 208 -8.81 0.30 13.25
N ASP A 209 -8.69 1.62 13.08
CA ASP A 209 -8.80 2.60 14.16
C ASP A 209 -10.28 2.98 14.41
N PRO A 210 -10.75 3.05 15.67
CA PRO A 210 -12.09 3.53 16.05
C PRO A 210 -12.30 5.03 15.80
N LYS A 211 -11.22 5.77 15.57
CA LYS A 211 -11.19 7.22 15.38
C LYS A 211 -10.26 7.57 14.21
N PRO A 212 -10.55 7.10 13.00
CA PRO A 212 -9.64 7.16 11.86
C PRO A 212 -9.35 8.57 11.36
N LEU A 213 -10.13 9.57 11.82
CA LEU A 213 -9.96 10.98 11.49
C LEU A 213 -9.71 11.87 12.72
N GLN A 214 -9.57 11.33 13.94
CA GLN A 214 -9.19 12.20 15.06
C GLN A 214 -7.68 12.37 15.10
N VAL A 215 -7.21 13.49 14.55
CA VAL A 215 -5.87 14.01 14.80
C VAL A 215 -5.77 14.38 16.28
N GLY A 216 -5.25 13.49 17.11
CA GLY A 216 -5.14 13.72 18.54
C GLY A 216 -4.28 12.68 19.22
N ARG A 217 -3.02 13.06 19.50
CA ARG A 217 -2.08 12.46 20.46
C ARG A 217 -2.31 10.97 20.71
N ARG A 218 -2.33 10.14 19.66
CA ARG A 218 -1.96 8.75 19.87
C ARG A 218 -0.48 8.79 20.22
N GLY A 219 -0.14 8.26 21.39
CA GLY A 219 1.25 8.17 21.80
C GLY A 219 2.09 7.47 20.74
N ASN A 220 3.40 7.67 20.83
CA ASN A 220 4.42 7.02 20.03
C ASN A 220 4.06 5.55 19.70
N TRP A 221 3.95 5.22 18.41
CA TRP A 221 3.73 3.85 17.96
C TRP A 221 5.05 3.10 17.97
N HIS A 222 5.17 2.02 18.74
CA HIS A 222 6.39 1.20 18.79
C HIS A 222 6.23 -0.04 17.93
N VAL A 223 6.88 -0.06 16.77
CA VAL A 223 6.74 -1.15 15.81
C VAL A 223 7.82 -2.22 16.03
N THR A 224 7.37 -3.47 16.16
CA THR A 224 8.22 -4.64 16.39
C THR A 224 8.29 -5.53 15.16
N ALA A 225 9.51 -5.92 14.79
CA ALA A 225 9.75 -6.91 13.74
C ALA A 225 9.63 -8.32 14.30
N VAL A 226 8.87 -9.20 13.65
CA VAL A 226 8.71 -10.60 14.06
C VAL A 226 9.06 -11.52 12.89
N GLU A 227 9.98 -12.45 13.13
CA GLU A 227 10.35 -13.42 12.09
C GLU A 227 9.20 -14.38 11.81
N SER A 228 8.85 -14.51 10.54
CA SER A 228 8.01 -15.57 10.01
C SER A 228 8.83 -16.32 8.97
N GLU A 229 9.24 -17.54 9.30
CA GLU A 229 10.01 -18.37 8.38
C GLU A 229 9.24 -18.57 7.07
N GLU A 230 9.97 -18.63 5.95
CA GLU A 230 9.42 -19.03 4.65
C GLU A 230 8.37 -18.09 4.01
N LEU A 231 8.10 -16.94 4.64
CA LEU A 231 7.21 -15.90 4.14
C LEU A 231 7.81 -15.24 2.88
N GLN A 232 6.97 -15.01 1.88
CA GLN A 232 7.34 -14.38 0.60
C GLN A 232 6.83 -12.94 0.53
N ALA A 233 5.60 -12.67 0.98
CA ALA A 233 5.03 -11.33 1.00
C ALA A 233 4.46 -10.96 2.38
N SER A 234 4.73 -9.74 2.80
CA SER A 234 4.38 -9.20 4.10
C SER A 234 3.83 -7.80 3.95
N ARG A 235 2.62 -7.55 4.46
CA ARG A 235 1.92 -6.29 4.30
C ARG A 235 1.21 -5.89 5.58
N PHE A 236 1.54 -4.71 6.11
CA PHE A 236 1.10 -4.28 7.42
C PHE A 236 0.67 -2.81 7.39
N SER A 237 -0.53 -2.52 7.89
CA SER A 237 -1.07 -1.16 8.01
C SER A 237 -1.59 -0.85 9.40
N GLY A 238 -1.07 0.24 10.00
CA GLY A 238 -1.61 0.81 11.25
C GLY A 238 -1.40 -0.05 12.49
N THR A 239 -0.37 -0.89 12.49
CA THR A 239 -0.10 -1.94 13.50
C THR A 239 1.28 -1.74 14.12
N ASP A 240 1.48 -2.24 15.34
CA ASP A 240 2.75 -2.20 16.07
C ASP A 240 3.60 -3.46 15.87
N ILE A 241 3.22 -4.35 14.94
CA ILE A 241 3.97 -5.53 14.55
C ILE A 241 4.04 -5.58 13.02
N PHE A 242 5.15 -6.06 12.47
CA PHE A 242 5.23 -6.55 11.10
C PHE A 242 6.05 -7.84 11.01
N TYR A 243 5.78 -8.64 9.97
CA TYR A 243 6.54 -9.85 9.70
C TYR A 243 7.69 -9.62 8.72
N TYR A 244 8.81 -10.29 8.98
CA TYR A 244 9.93 -10.37 8.06
C TYR A 244 10.36 -11.83 7.86
N SER A 245 11.10 -12.08 6.79
CA SER A 245 11.66 -13.40 6.49
C SER A 245 12.87 -13.29 5.59
N LYS A 246 13.78 -14.26 5.66
CA LYS A 246 14.93 -14.34 4.74
C LYS A 246 14.52 -14.59 3.29
N THR A 247 13.33 -15.16 3.08
CA THR A 247 12.76 -15.45 1.75
C THR A 247 11.80 -14.36 1.26
N LEU A 248 11.66 -13.26 2.00
CA LEU A 248 10.68 -12.23 1.70
C LEU A 248 11.08 -11.48 0.41
N ASN A 249 10.23 -11.53 -0.60
CA ASN A 249 10.40 -10.81 -1.87
C ASN A 249 9.58 -9.51 -1.92
N SER A 250 8.58 -9.35 -1.06
CA SER A 250 7.74 -8.16 -1.00
C SER A 250 7.45 -7.72 0.43
N LEU A 251 7.73 -6.46 0.74
CA LEU A 251 7.38 -5.82 1.99
C LEU A 251 6.60 -4.53 1.74
N CYS A 252 5.47 -4.35 2.42
CA CYS A 252 4.70 -3.12 2.40
C CYS A 252 4.34 -2.72 3.84
N LEU A 253 4.90 -1.59 4.29
CA LEU A 253 4.62 -0.99 5.60
C LEU A 253 3.85 0.29 5.38
N HIS A 254 2.67 0.40 5.99
CA HIS A 254 1.81 1.56 5.88
C HIS A 254 1.41 2.08 7.25
N HIS A 255 1.60 3.37 7.50
CA HIS A 255 1.03 4.05 8.65
C HIS A 255 0.34 5.32 8.20
N ARG A 256 -0.78 5.60 8.84
CA ARG A 256 -1.56 6.76 8.49
C ARG A 256 -0.77 8.04 8.76
N PRO A 257 -0.95 9.05 7.89
CA PRO A 257 -0.17 10.28 7.95
C PRO A 257 -0.40 11.13 9.22
N ASP A 258 -1.47 10.88 9.97
CA ASP A 258 -1.81 11.57 11.23
C ASP A 258 -1.15 10.94 12.46
N SER A 259 -0.29 9.92 12.29
CA SER A 259 0.48 9.34 13.38
C SER A 259 1.58 10.32 13.83
N ASP A 260 1.60 10.71 15.11
CA ASP A 260 2.57 11.69 15.64
C ASP A 260 4.02 11.24 15.36
N ILE A 261 4.39 10.04 15.81
CA ILE A 261 5.68 9.41 15.52
C ILE A 261 5.54 7.88 15.50
N VAL A 262 6.13 7.24 14.49
CA VAL A 262 6.27 5.79 14.38
C VAL A 262 7.72 5.40 14.71
N PHE A 263 7.92 4.75 15.85
CA PHE A 263 9.22 4.29 16.34
C PHE A 263 9.43 2.81 16.01
N PHE A 264 10.34 2.53 15.08
CA PHE A 264 10.82 1.18 14.81
C PHE A 264 12.00 0.78 15.70
N GLY A 265 12.80 1.72 16.18
CA GLY A 265 14.11 1.41 16.78
C GLY A 265 14.92 0.52 15.83
N VAL A 266 15.50 -0.56 16.35
CA VAL A 266 16.25 -1.57 15.56
C VAL A 266 15.38 -2.52 14.74
N SER A 267 14.04 -2.50 14.90
CA SER A 267 13.14 -3.46 14.22
C SER A 267 13.20 -3.33 12.70
N LEU A 268 13.20 -2.09 12.19
CA LEU A 268 13.21 -1.85 10.75
C LEU A 268 14.52 -2.32 10.11
N SER A 269 15.67 -1.97 10.71
CA SER A 269 16.99 -2.40 10.24
C SER A 269 17.13 -3.91 10.33
N THR A 270 16.65 -4.55 11.40
CA THR A 270 16.65 -6.01 11.54
C THR A 270 15.84 -6.69 10.43
N GLY A 271 14.59 -6.27 10.23
CA GLY A 271 13.70 -6.87 9.24
C GLY A 271 14.21 -6.69 7.81
N LEU A 272 14.63 -5.48 7.44
CA LEU A 272 15.15 -5.19 6.10
C LEU A 272 16.50 -5.88 5.84
N SER A 273 17.39 -5.96 6.84
CA SER A 273 18.66 -6.68 6.69
C SER A 273 18.45 -8.17 6.47
N ALA A 274 17.45 -8.76 7.15
CA ALA A 274 17.14 -10.19 7.01
C ALA A 274 16.67 -10.56 5.60
N CYS A 275 15.92 -9.68 4.93
CA CYS A 275 15.40 -9.92 3.57
C CYS A 275 16.19 -9.21 2.45
N ALA A 276 17.32 -8.56 2.76
CA ALA A 276 18.01 -7.68 1.82
C ALA A 276 18.42 -8.38 0.51
N ALA A 277 18.82 -9.66 0.60
CA ALA A 277 19.24 -10.46 -0.55
C ALA A 277 18.09 -10.97 -1.44
N THR A 278 16.85 -10.92 -0.96
CA THR A 278 15.68 -11.55 -1.59
C THR A 278 14.57 -10.58 -1.95
N ILE A 279 14.52 -9.42 -1.30
CA ILE A 279 13.48 -8.42 -1.54
C ILE A 279 13.57 -7.82 -2.94
N GLU A 280 12.43 -7.81 -3.64
CA GLU A 280 12.26 -7.27 -4.99
C GLU A 280 11.38 -6.02 -5.00
N PHE A 281 10.41 -5.97 -4.09
CA PHE A 281 9.42 -4.90 -3.95
C PHE A 281 9.37 -4.39 -2.51
N LEU A 282 9.61 -3.09 -2.34
CA LEU A 282 9.54 -2.44 -1.04
C LEU A 282 8.64 -1.20 -1.10
N THR A 283 7.66 -1.13 -0.21
CA THR A 283 6.92 0.10 0.07
C THR A 283 7.02 0.43 1.54
N ILE A 284 7.50 1.64 1.84
CA ILE A 284 7.41 2.25 3.17
C ILE A 284 6.58 3.51 3.01
N ASP A 285 5.36 3.47 3.54
CA ASP A 285 4.36 4.51 3.38
C ASP A 285 3.91 5.03 4.75
N ILE A 286 4.72 5.91 5.33
CA ILE A 286 4.56 6.41 6.69
C ILE A 286 4.63 7.92 6.64
N GLY A 287 3.47 8.58 6.55
CA GLY A 287 3.42 10.04 6.41
C GLY A 287 3.76 10.83 7.68
N GLY A 288 3.79 10.16 8.84
CA GLY A 288 4.23 10.74 10.11
C GLY A 288 5.76 10.73 10.27
N ARG A 289 6.25 11.24 11.40
CA ARG A 289 7.69 11.17 11.72
C ARG A 289 8.11 9.72 11.97
N VAL A 290 9.29 9.34 11.49
CA VAL A 290 9.83 7.99 11.70
C VAL A 290 11.08 8.03 12.59
N GLY A 291 11.08 7.21 13.64
CA GLY A 291 12.26 6.97 14.48
C GLY A 291 12.77 5.54 14.29
N ALA A 292 13.91 5.36 13.64
CA ALA A 292 14.52 4.05 13.47
C ALA A 292 16.05 4.12 13.69
N ASP A 293 16.58 3.08 14.31
CA ASP A 293 18.01 2.92 14.55
C ASP A 293 18.60 2.19 13.35
N ILE A 294 19.21 2.98 12.46
CA ILE A 294 19.87 2.48 11.25
C ILE A 294 21.36 2.81 11.31
N GLU A 295 22.18 1.77 11.24
CA GLU A 295 23.64 1.89 11.27
C GLU A 295 24.26 1.11 10.11
N GLY A 296 25.39 1.61 9.61
CA GLY A 296 26.11 1.01 8.49
C GLY A 296 25.40 1.16 7.14
N SER A 297 25.53 0.14 6.29
CA SER A 297 24.89 0.09 4.98
C SER A 297 24.54 -1.34 4.61
N VAL A 298 23.41 -1.55 3.93
CA VAL A 298 22.93 -2.88 3.52
C VAL A 298 22.62 -2.89 2.03
N ALA A 299 23.05 -3.94 1.32
CA ALA A 299 22.85 -4.07 -0.12
C ALA A 299 21.55 -4.80 -0.47
N PHE A 300 20.83 -4.24 -1.45
CA PHE A 300 19.53 -4.73 -1.91
C PHE A 300 19.61 -5.14 -3.40
N PRO A 301 20.38 -6.20 -3.73
CA PRO A 301 20.75 -6.49 -5.11
C PRO A 301 19.58 -6.89 -6.02
N LYS A 302 18.45 -7.32 -5.46
CA LYS A 302 17.25 -7.73 -6.22
C LYS A 302 16.13 -6.69 -6.23
N LEU A 303 16.30 -5.59 -5.51
CA LEU A 303 15.27 -4.57 -5.37
C LEU A 303 15.07 -3.86 -6.69
N ARG A 304 13.92 -4.10 -7.33
CA ARG A 304 13.56 -3.54 -8.64
C ARG A 304 12.52 -2.44 -8.56
N HIS A 305 11.76 -2.39 -7.46
CA HIS A 305 10.78 -1.35 -7.16
C HIS A 305 10.88 -0.92 -5.70
N PHE A 306 11.00 0.39 -5.47
CA PHE A 306 11.00 0.99 -4.14
C PHE A 306 10.13 2.24 -4.13
N ARG A 307 9.10 2.22 -3.28
CA ARG A 307 8.28 3.39 -2.94
C ARG A 307 8.53 3.82 -1.51
N LEU A 308 8.90 5.08 -1.33
CA LEU A 308 9.16 5.68 -0.04
C LEU A 308 8.29 6.93 0.12
N CYS A 309 7.31 6.87 1.00
CA CYS A 309 6.54 8.01 1.47
C CYS A 309 6.86 8.28 2.94
N THR A 310 7.55 9.38 3.24
CA THR A 310 7.95 9.69 4.62
C THR A 310 8.32 11.17 4.83
N ASP A 311 8.65 11.53 6.07
CA ASP A 311 9.11 12.87 6.42
C ASP A 311 10.51 13.17 5.82
N PRO A 312 10.82 14.45 5.54
CA PRO A 312 12.07 14.85 4.90
C PRO A 312 13.33 14.55 5.73
N GLY A 313 13.20 14.30 7.03
CA GLY A 313 14.31 13.91 7.90
C GLY A 313 14.66 12.43 7.75
N PHE A 314 13.65 11.55 7.74
CA PHE A 314 13.89 10.10 7.65
C PHE A 314 14.26 9.61 6.25
N ALA A 315 13.68 10.20 5.19
CA ALA A 315 13.94 9.79 3.81
C ALA A 315 15.44 9.71 3.44
N PRO A 316 16.26 10.77 3.66
CA PRO A 316 17.69 10.72 3.32
C PRO A 316 18.48 9.75 4.21
N LEU A 317 18.09 9.59 5.48
CA LEU A 317 18.72 8.63 6.40
C LEU A 317 18.56 7.21 5.87
N LEU A 318 17.34 6.83 5.49
CA LEU A 318 17.05 5.50 4.95
C LEU A 318 17.74 5.29 3.59
N LEU A 319 17.65 6.24 2.66
CA LEU A 319 18.30 6.15 1.35
C LEU A 319 19.81 5.97 1.47
N ARG A 320 20.45 6.64 2.43
CA ARG A 320 21.90 6.50 2.69
C ARG A 320 22.26 5.14 3.25
N TRP A 321 21.40 4.55 4.06
CA TRP A 321 21.62 3.23 4.64
C TRP A 321 21.49 2.11 3.59
N MET A 322 20.66 2.29 2.56
CA MET A 322 20.46 1.29 1.50
C MET A 322 21.44 1.46 0.35
N ILE A 323 22.17 0.39 -0.02
CA ILE A 323 22.88 0.30 -1.30
C ILE A 323 21.89 -0.22 -2.34
N LEU A 324 21.42 0.69 -3.21
CA LEU A 324 20.35 0.45 -4.18
C LEU A 324 20.89 0.12 -5.58
N PRO A 325 20.18 -0.68 -6.38
CA PRO A 325 20.53 -0.87 -7.80
C PRO A 325 20.31 0.41 -8.62
N TYR A 326 21.16 0.66 -9.62
CA TYR A 326 21.03 1.84 -10.49
C TYR A 326 19.75 1.84 -11.35
N ALA A 327 19.26 0.66 -11.73
CA ALA A 327 18.06 0.45 -12.55
C ALA A 327 16.75 0.34 -11.72
N LEU A 328 16.79 0.72 -10.45
CA LEU A 328 15.63 0.70 -9.56
C LEU A 328 14.51 1.64 -10.06
N ASP A 329 13.27 1.14 -10.09
CA ASP A 329 12.10 2.02 -10.15
C ASP A 329 11.93 2.65 -8.76
N LEU A 330 12.17 3.95 -8.66
CA LEU A 330 12.27 4.67 -7.39
C LEU A 330 11.23 5.78 -7.32
N HIS A 331 10.33 5.67 -6.34
CA HIS A 331 9.23 6.61 -6.13
C HIS A 331 9.35 7.24 -4.74
N LEU A 332 9.73 8.51 -4.69
CA LEU A 332 9.88 9.29 -3.47
C LEU A 332 8.67 10.21 -3.30
N GLU A 333 8.05 10.15 -2.13
CA GLU A 333 6.95 11.02 -1.72
C GLU A 333 7.28 11.65 -0.36
N VAL A 334 7.73 12.90 -0.40
CA VAL A 334 8.18 13.65 0.78
C VAL A 334 6.99 14.39 1.38
N ILE A 335 6.75 14.20 2.68
CA ILE A 335 5.70 14.90 3.42
C ILE A 335 6.23 16.22 3.96
N GLU A 336 5.84 17.31 3.33
CA GLU A 336 6.25 18.68 3.64
C GLU A 336 5.17 19.42 4.43
N SER A 337 5.56 20.23 5.41
CA SER A 337 4.63 21.07 6.17
C SER A 337 4.58 22.51 5.66
N TRP A 338 4.48 22.71 4.33
CA TRP A 338 4.61 24.04 3.72
C TRP A 338 3.59 25.07 4.26
N ARG A 339 2.38 24.68 4.63
CA ARG A 339 1.38 25.62 5.17
C ARG A 339 1.77 26.11 6.57
N LYS A 340 2.20 25.17 7.44
CA LYS A 340 2.71 25.48 8.78
C LYS A 340 3.95 26.37 8.73
N SER A 341 4.76 26.18 7.68
CA SER A 341 5.98 26.95 7.40
C SER A 341 5.71 28.42 7.03
N PHE A 342 4.55 28.74 6.44
CA PHE A 342 4.24 30.08 5.92
C PHE A 342 2.96 30.70 6.52
N VAL A 343 2.69 30.43 7.80
CA VAL A 343 1.55 31.05 8.52
C VAL A 343 1.81 32.53 8.84
N THR A 344 3.07 32.89 9.09
CA THR A 344 3.45 34.26 9.44
C THR A 344 3.30 35.19 8.24
N LYS A 345 2.68 36.35 8.48
CA LYS A 345 2.41 37.37 7.48
C LYS A 345 3.54 38.38 7.42
N HIS A 346 4.07 38.64 6.23
CA HIS A 346 5.15 39.59 5.98
C HIS A 346 4.69 40.68 5.02
N ALA A 347 4.79 41.95 5.42
CA ALA A 347 4.37 43.06 4.59
C ALA A 347 5.26 43.17 3.34
N GLY A 348 4.63 43.33 2.16
CA GLY A 348 5.34 43.46 0.88
C GLY A 348 5.78 42.13 0.23
N ILE A 349 5.55 40.99 0.87
CA ILE A 349 5.88 39.67 0.34
C ILE A 349 4.60 38.98 -0.11
N TYR A 350 4.47 38.77 -1.41
CA TYR A 350 3.31 38.14 -2.03
C TYR A 350 3.63 36.79 -2.70
N GLU A 351 4.92 36.46 -2.80
CA GLU A 351 5.44 35.19 -3.32
C GLU A 351 5.97 34.35 -2.15
N LEU A 352 5.82 33.03 -2.23
CA LEU A 352 6.32 32.14 -1.19
C LEU A 352 7.86 32.02 -1.24
N PRO A 353 8.57 32.37 -0.15
CA PRO A 353 10.02 32.28 -0.13
C PRO A 353 10.47 30.87 0.26
N PHE A 354 10.29 29.91 -0.64
CA PHE A 354 10.78 28.53 -0.44
C PHE A 354 12.32 28.43 -0.35
N TRP A 355 13.04 29.47 -0.79
CA TRP A 355 14.50 29.55 -0.82
C TRP A 355 15.02 30.35 0.38
N PRO A 356 16.27 30.13 0.84
CA PRO A 356 16.78 30.75 2.05
C PRO A 356 16.58 32.25 1.99
N SER A 357 15.66 32.73 2.82
CA SER A 357 15.34 34.13 3.01
C SER A 357 15.20 34.35 4.51
N GLU A 358 15.35 35.59 4.96
CA GLU A 358 15.08 35.96 6.36
C GLU A 358 13.64 35.66 6.82
N HIS A 359 12.75 35.37 5.86
CA HIS A 359 11.34 35.06 6.06
C HIS A 359 11.02 33.57 5.88
N ALA A 360 11.97 32.76 5.42
CA ALA A 360 11.82 31.32 5.41
C ALA A 360 11.90 30.80 6.86
N PRO A 361 11.07 29.83 7.25
CA PRO A 361 11.17 29.25 8.59
C PRO A 361 12.58 28.71 8.84
N PRO A 362 13.07 28.77 10.10
CA PRO A 362 14.42 28.33 10.42
C PRO A 362 14.67 26.92 9.88
N LEU A 363 15.79 26.76 9.16
CA LEU A 363 16.25 25.59 8.39
C LEU A 363 16.35 24.27 9.18
N LEU A 364 15.92 24.23 10.44
CA LEU A 364 16.06 23.11 11.38
C LEU A 364 15.36 21.81 10.93
N PHE A 365 14.57 21.82 9.84
CA PHE A 365 13.84 20.64 9.36
C PHE A 365 13.82 20.43 7.83
N LEU A 366 14.47 21.30 7.04
CA LEU A 366 14.56 21.19 5.57
C LEU A 366 15.99 20.84 5.16
N PHE A 367 16.51 19.73 5.70
CA PHE A 367 17.92 19.32 5.52
C PHE A 367 18.30 18.93 4.08
N ARG A 368 17.33 18.90 3.15
CA ARG A 368 17.51 18.51 1.75
C ARG A 368 16.69 19.42 0.84
N GLN A 369 17.32 19.95 -0.20
CA GLN A 369 16.62 20.65 -1.27
C GLN A 369 15.92 19.64 -2.19
N PRO A 370 14.86 20.01 -2.91
CA PRO A 370 14.23 19.14 -3.90
C PRO A 370 15.23 18.53 -4.89
N GLN A 371 16.25 19.30 -5.28
CA GLN A 371 17.34 18.88 -6.16
C GLN A 371 18.07 17.64 -5.63
N ASP A 372 18.26 17.56 -4.32
CA ASP A 372 18.95 16.43 -3.70
C ASP A 372 18.18 15.11 -3.84
N PHE A 373 16.85 15.18 -3.77
CA PHE A 373 15.99 14.02 -4.01
C PHE A 373 15.99 13.65 -5.49
N VAL A 374 16.00 14.64 -6.40
CA VAL A 374 16.11 14.38 -7.84
C VAL A 374 17.45 13.73 -8.20
N GLN A 375 18.55 14.14 -7.59
CA GLN A 375 19.82 13.46 -7.78
C GLN A 375 19.80 12.03 -7.21
N SER A 376 19.16 11.82 -6.06
CA SER A 376 18.95 10.48 -5.50
C SER A 376 18.13 9.60 -6.45
N LEU A 377 17.15 10.18 -7.16
CA LEU A 377 16.45 9.50 -8.25
C LEU A 377 17.36 9.20 -9.43
N ALA A 378 18.20 10.15 -9.85
CA ALA A 378 19.11 9.99 -10.98
C ALA A 378 20.13 8.87 -10.75
N GLN A 379 20.70 8.80 -9.54
CA GLN A 379 21.80 7.92 -9.16
C GLN A 379 21.50 7.18 -7.85
N PRO A 380 20.51 6.26 -7.81
CA PRO A 380 20.08 5.61 -6.57
C PRO A 380 21.18 4.77 -5.93
N HIS A 381 22.10 4.22 -6.73
CA HIS A 381 23.24 3.45 -6.23
C HIS A 381 24.29 4.26 -5.46
N ARG A 382 24.22 5.60 -5.51
CA ARG A 382 25.16 6.50 -4.82
C ARG A 382 24.60 7.13 -3.57
N THR A 383 23.38 6.79 -3.17
CA THR A 383 22.74 7.35 -1.97
C THR A 383 23.58 7.13 -0.70
N THR A 384 24.40 6.08 -0.62
CA THR A 384 25.32 5.90 0.53
C THR A 384 26.33 7.03 0.73
N THR A 385 26.65 7.78 -0.32
CA THR A 385 27.58 8.92 -0.29
C THR A 385 26.92 10.24 0.14
N ILE A 386 25.61 10.22 0.41
CA ILE A 386 24.88 11.37 0.96
C ILE A 386 25.57 11.82 2.25
N GLN A 387 26.17 13.01 2.25
CA GLN A 387 26.67 13.64 3.46
C GLN A 387 25.57 14.50 4.09
N PRO A 388 25.23 14.32 5.38
CA PRO A 388 24.34 15.24 6.06
C PRO A 388 25.02 16.62 6.14
N ASN A 389 24.32 17.68 5.71
CA ASN A 389 24.74 19.09 5.76
C ASN A 389 25.74 19.57 4.68
N LEU A 390 26.00 18.79 3.62
CA LEU A 390 26.60 19.31 2.39
C LEU A 390 25.64 19.09 1.23
N GLU A 391 25.62 20.04 0.28
CA GLU A 391 24.94 19.85 -1.00
C GLU A 391 25.33 18.47 -1.55
N ALA A 392 24.33 17.65 -1.90
CA ALA A 392 24.63 16.39 -2.54
C ALA A 392 25.28 16.75 -3.89
N HIS A 393 26.58 16.53 -3.98
CA HIS A 393 27.32 16.60 -5.23
C HIS A 393 27.89 15.22 -5.45
N TYR A 394 27.14 14.40 -6.20
CA TYR A 394 27.66 13.13 -6.65
C TYR A 394 28.67 13.41 -7.78
N PRO A 395 29.96 13.06 -7.63
CA PRO A 395 30.95 13.32 -8.67
C PRO A 395 30.60 12.51 -9.92
N VAL A 396 30.11 13.15 -10.98
CA VAL A 396 29.68 12.47 -12.22
C VAL A 396 30.87 11.68 -12.78
N ALA A 397 30.78 10.36 -12.76
CA ALA A 397 31.77 9.51 -13.42
C ALA A 397 31.33 9.37 -14.87
N ALA A 398 32.22 9.66 -15.82
CA ALA A 398 31.92 9.69 -17.26
C ALA A 398 31.38 8.35 -17.83
N ASP A 399 31.48 7.25 -17.05
CA ASP A 399 31.07 5.90 -17.43
C ASP A 399 29.97 5.31 -16.52
N ASP A 400 29.21 6.15 -15.79
CA ASP A 400 28.15 5.66 -14.92
C ASP A 400 26.94 5.13 -15.72
N PRO A 401 26.59 3.83 -15.63
CA PRO A 401 25.43 3.27 -16.33
C PRO A 401 24.10 3.92 -15.92
N ALA A 402 24.03 4.50 -14.72
CA ALA A 402 22.85 5.23 -14.26
C ALA A 402 22.58 6.49 -15.09
N GLU A 403 23.60 7.10 -15.68
CA GLU A 403 23.44 8.33 -16.46
C GLU A 403 22.70 8.06 -17.77
N MET A 404 23.12 7.04 -18.53
CA MET A 404 22.44 6.64 -19.76
C MET A 404 20.99 6.23 -19.48
N LEU A 405 20.78 5.47 -18.41
CA LEU A 405 19.45 5.03 -17.98
C LEU A 405 18.59 6.24 -17.57
N TRP A 406 19.15 7.19 -16.82
CA TRP A 406 18.45 8.41 -16.42
C TRP A 406 18.03 9.25 -17.62
N ARG A 407 18.94 9.51 -18.57
CA ARG A 407 18.64 10.26 -19.81
C ARG A 407 17.47 9.65 -20.59
N ARG A 408 17.41 8.31 -20.68
CA ARG A 408 16.27 7.61 -21.31
C ARG A 408 15.00 7.76 -20.49
N SER A 409 15.11 7.61 -19.17
CA SER A 409 14.00 7.73 -18.23
C SER A 409 13.39 9.13 -18.16
N THR A 410 14.13 10.18 -18.55
CA THR A 410 13.61 11.57 -18.58
C THR A 410 13.04 11.97 -19.94
N SER A 411 12.86 11.03 -20.88
CA SER A 411 12.32 11.32 -22.22
C SER A 411 10.88 11.82 -22.17
N VAL A 412 10.08 11.32 -21.23
CA VAL A 412 8.71 11.78 -20.98
C VAL A 412 8.56 12.15 -19.51
N ILE A 413 7.97 13.32 -19.27
CA ILE A 413 7.73 13.87 -17.93
C ILE A 413 6.22 14.02 -17.72
N GLY A 414 5.70 13.44 -16.64
CA GLY A 414 4.34 13.61 -16.16
C GLY A 414 4.29 14.52 -14.94
N LEU A 415 3.29 15.41 -14.89
CA LEU A 415 3.04 16.30 -13.78
C LEU A 415 1.68 15.95 -13.15
N ASP A 416 1.67 15.57 -11.86
CA ASP A 416 0.46 15.38 -11.05
C ASP A 416 0.34 16.55 -10.07
N VAL A 417 -0.74 17.32 -10.19
CA VAL A 417 -1.04 18.45 -9.29
C VAL A 417 -2.40 18.22 -8.71
N ARG A 418 -2.47 18.03 -7.39
CA ARG A 418 -3.75 17.95 -6.67
C ARG A 418 -3.91 19.20 -5.84
N ILE A 419 -4.97 19.95 -6.13
CA ILE A 419 -5.33 21.14 -5.37
C ILE A 419 -5.83 20.76 -3.97
N ASP A 420 -5.88 21.73 -3.07
CA ASP A 420 -6.48 21.55 -1.74
C ASP A 420 -7.93 21.05 -1.88
N PRO A 421 -8.29 19.89 -1.30
CA PRO A 421 -9.62 19.32 -1.41
C PRO A 421 -10.70 20.19 -0.75
N SER A 422 -10.32 21.13 0.12
CA SER A 422 -11.25 22.11 0.72
C SER A 422 -11.53 23.34 -0.16
N THR A 423 -10.90 23.43 -1.34
CA THR A 423 -11.12 24.54 -2.28
C THR A 423 -12.53 24.51 -2.83
N LYS A 424 -13.31 25.57 -2.61
CA LYS A 424 -14.67 25.70 -3.16
C LYS A 424 -14.62 26.26 -4.57
N SER A 425 -15.68 26.02 -5.35
CA SER A 425 -15.80 26.48 -6.75
C SER A 425 -15.70 28.00 -6.94
N ARG A 426 -15.96 28.79 -5.89
CA ARG A 426 -15.89 30.27 -5.91
C ARG A 426 -14.57 30.83 -5.38
N GLU A 427 -13.67 29.97 -4.90
CA GLU A 427 -12.42 30.38 -4.28
C GLU A 427 -11.26 30.28 -5.28
N PRO A 428 -10.29 31.21 -5.25
CA PRO A 428 -9.14 31.14 -6.14
C PRO A 428 -8.22 29.99 -5.72
N ALA A 429 -8.21 28.90 -6.47
CA ALA A 429 -7.31 27.76 -6.24
C ALA A 429 -5.83 28.18 -6.21
N ALA A 430 -5.47 29.19 -7.00
CA ALA A 430 -4.11 29.75 -7.05
C ALA A 430 -3.59 30.24 -5.67
N ALA A 431 -4.49 30.72 -4.80
CA ALA A 431 -4.15 31.25 -3.48
C ALA A 431 -4.04 30.16 -2.39
N ARG A 432 -4.30 28.89 -2.74
CA ARG A 432 -4.22 27.77 -1.80
C ARG A 432 -2.99 26.92 -2.12
N PHE A 433 -2.32 26.45 -1.07
CA PHE A 433 -1.30 25.42 -1.22
C PHE A 433 -1.93 24.14 -1.79
N PRO A 434 -1.26 23.42 -2.69
CA PRO A 434 -1.76 22.15 -3.19
C PRO A 434 -1.80 21.09 -2.07
N GLU A 435 -2.57 20.03 -2.29
CA GLU A 435 -2.44 18.79 -1.53
C GLU A 435 -1.10 18.12 -1.85
N LEU A 436 -0.74 18.07 -3.14
CA LEU A 436 0.52 17.54 -3.60
C LEU A 436 0.92 18.11 -4.96
N VAL A 437 2.22 18.07 -5.22
CA VAL A 437 2.82 18.27 -6.53
C VAL A 437 3.81 17.14 -6.77
N GLY A 438 3.66 16.41 -7.87
CA GLY A 438 4.51 15.29 -8.23
C GLY A 438 4.98 15.34 -9.67
N VAL A 439 6.23 14.96 -9.88
CA VAL A 439 6.84 14.79 -11.19
C VAL A 439 7.21 13.32 -11.36
N THR A 440 6.88 12.75 -12.52
CA THR A 440 7.16 11.37 -12.87
C THR A 440 7.93 11.32 -14.18
N PHE A 441 8.91 10.44 -14.25
CA PHE A 441 9.84 10.25 -15.36
C PHE A 441 9.70 8.83 -15.91
N ALA A 442 9.50 8.72 -17.23
CA ALA A 442 9.51 7.44 -17.94
C ALA A 442 10.09 7.59 -19.36
N GLU A 443 10.40 6.45 -19.98
CA GLU A 443 10.90 6.38 -21.36
C GLU A 443 9.84 6.75 -22.41
N SER A 444 8.57 6.45 -22.14
CA SER A 444 7.46 6.66 -23.08
C SER A 444 6.17 7.02 -22.35
N VAL A 445 5.19 7.53 -23.11
CA VAL A 445 3.84 7.81 -22.60
C VAL A 445 3.14 6.53 -22.10
N ASP A 446 3.41 5.39 -22.74
CA ASP A 446 2.81 4.09 -22.39
C ASP A 446 3.37 3.53 -21.07
N GLU A 447 4.62 3.82 -20.75
CA GLU A 447 5.23 3.51 -19.45
C GLU A 447 4.81 4.54 -18.38
N LEU A 448 4.58 5.81 -18.76
CA LEU A 448 4.19 6.88 -17.84
C LEU A 448 2.73 6.75 -17.36
N ARG A 449 1.79 6.47 -18.28
CA ARG A 449 0.34 6.50 -17.97
C ARG A 449 -0.04 5.58 -16.80
N PRO A 450 0.38 4.30 -16.75
CA PRO A 450 0.06 3.42 -15.63
C PRO A 450 0.57 3.92 -14.28
N VAL A 451 1.76 4.55 -14.27
CA VAL A 451 2.35 5.11 -13.05
C VAL A 451 1.52 6.28 -12.52
N LEU A 452 0.96 7.11 -13.40
CA LEU A 452 0.07 8.21 -13.02
C LEU A 452 -1.32 7.72 -12.59
N GLU A 453 -1.82 6.66 -13.22
CA GLU A 453 -3.12 6.05 -12.90
C GLU A 453 -3.10 5.24 -11.58
N ASP A 454 -1.94 4.73 -11.16
CA ASP A 454 -1.75 4.04 -9.88
C ASP A 454 -0.87 4.86 -8.91
N PRO A 455 -1.39 5.93 -8.29
CA PRO A 455 -0.55 6.82 -7.49
C PRO A 455 -0.05 6.21 -6.17
N VAL A 456 -0.65 5.11 -5.69
CA VAL A 456 -0.38 4.55 -4.34
C VAL A 456 0.49 3.29 -4.40
N ALA A 457 0.58 2.60 -5.55
CA ALA A 457 1.53 1.51 -5.75
C ALA A 457 2.36 1.62 -7.05
N ARG A 458 2.28 2.78 -7.73
CA ARG A 458 3.04 3.27 -8.89
C ARG A 458 3.66 2.17 -9.74
N ASP A 459 2.73 1.37 -10.26
CA ASP A 459 2.87 0.30 -11.25
C ASP A 459 4.02 -0.68 -11.02
N TRP A 460 4.09 -1.18 -9.78
CA TRP A 460 5.00 -2.23 -9.36
C TRP A 460 4.87 -3.51 -10.22
N GLU A 461 3.67 -3.86 -10.68
CA GLU A 461 3.41 -5.09 -11.44
C GLU A 461 4.18 -5.14 -12.76
N ARG A 462 4.37 -3.98 -13.41
CA ARG A 462 5.15 -3.88 -14.65
C ARG A 462 6.64 -3.60 -14.41
N SER A 463 7.10 -3.66 -13.16
CA SER A 463 8.53 -3.51 -12.87
C SER A 463 9.31 -4.71 -13.36
N ARG A 464 10.07 -4.51 -14.44
CA ARG A 464 10.90 -5.56 -15.05
C ARG A 464 12.07 -5.94 -14.14
N ASP A 465 12.66 -7.11 -14.39
CA ASP A 465 13.89 -7.52 -13.70
C ASP A 465 15.06 -6.58 -14.04
N LEU A 466 15.99 -6.42 -13.10
CA LEU A 466 17.07 -5.43 -13.18
C LEU A 466 17.95 -5.60 -14.43
N GLU A 467 18.30 -6.83 -14.81
CA GLU A 467 19.20 -7.13 -15.93
C GLU A 467 18.63 -6.74 -17.31
N GLY A 468 17.31 -6.54 -17.42
CA GLY A 468 16.62 -6.21 -18.67
C GLY A 468 16.16 -4.76 -18.80
N LYS A 469 16.43 -3.90 -17.80
CA LYS A 469 15.92 -2.52 -17.79
C LYS A 469 16.78 -1.57 -18.63
N THR A 470 16.17 -1.02 -19.67
CA THR A 470 16.74 0.04 -20.52
C THR A 470 16.43 1.45 -20.02
N ALA A 471 15.40 1.57 -19.17
CA ALA A 471 14.96 2.77 -18.47
C ALA A 471 14.35 2.35 -17.12
N ALA A 472 14.25 3.28 -16.16
CA ALA A 472 13.57 3.06 -14.89
C ALA A 472 12.51 4.14 -14.67
N ARG A 473 11.38 3.73 -14.10
CA ARG A 473 10.28 4.66 -13.79
C ARG A 473 10.60 5.32 -12.47
N ARG A 474 10.63 6.64 -12.46
CA ARG A 474 11.06 7.42 -11.28
C ARG A 474 10.06 8.51 -10.99
N SER A 475 9.80 8.80 -9.72
CA SER A 475 8.92 9.93 -9.38
C SER A 475 9.34 10.61 -8.10
N LEU A 476 9.21 11.93 -8.08
CA LEU A 476 9.34 12.76 -6.88
C LEU A 476 7.99 13.44 -6.62
N THR A 477 7.45 13.30 -5.43
CA THR A 477 6.20 13.93 -5.03
C THR A 477 6.41 14.65 -3.71
N PHE A 478 5.95 15.89 -3.62
CA PHE A 478 5.86 16.65 -2.39
C PHE A 478 4.40 16.73 -2.00
N ARG A 479 4.07 16.30 -0.78
CA ARG A 479 2.71 16.31 -0.26
C ARG A 479 2.63 17.18 0.98
N ASP A 480 1.56 17.94 1.10
CA ASP A 480 1.24 18.67 2.31
C ASP A 480 0.99 17.73 3.50
N GLY A 481 1.68 17.99 4.61
CA GLY A 481 1.55 17.27 5.89
C GLY A 481 0.32 17.69 6.72
N GLN A 482 -0.52 18.59 6.21
CA GLN A 482 -1.77 19.00 6.87
C GLN A 482 -3.00 18.28 6.31
N PHE A 483 -3.30 17.11 6.89
CA PHE A 483 -4.35 16.21 6.42
C PHE A 483 -5.77 16.59 6.88
N SER A 484 -5.90 17.33 7.99
CA SER A 484 -7.23 17.78 8.47
C SER A 484 -7.68 19.08 7.82
N GLU A 485 -8.97 19.18 7.50
CA GLU A 485 -9.54 20.42 6.94
C GLU A 485 -9.40 21.59 7.93
N ARG A 486 -9.58 21.30 9.23
CA ARG A 486 -9.47 22.29 10.29
C ARG A 486 -8.07 22.90 10.39
N GLU A 487 -7.03 22.07 10.29
CA GLU A 487 -5.64 22.56 10.32
C GLU A 487 -5.30 23.37 9.06
N ARG A 488 -5.76 22.92 7.89
CA ARG A 488 -5.58 23.66 6.63
C ARG A 488 -6.27 25.01 6.65
N ALA A 489 -7.47 25.09 7.22
CA ALA A 489 -8.23 26.33 7.35
C ALA A 489 -7.59 27.30 8.37
N ARG A 490 -7.06 26.78 9.48
CA ARG A 490 -6.34 27.57 10.49
C ARG A 490 -5.08 28.23 9.90
N ASP A 491 -4.34 27.49 9.10
CA ASP A 491 -3.03 27.90 8.58
C ASP A 491 -3.14 28.52 7.17
N PHE A 492 -4.34 28.94 6.76
CA PHE A 492 -4.55 29.64 5.49
C PHE A 492 -3.93 31.04 5.51
N ASN A 493 -3.01 31.30 4.58
CA ASN A 493 -2.37 32.61 4.43
C ASN A 493 -2.87 33.37 3.21
N SER A 494 -3.70 34.38 3.44
CA SER A 494 -4.27 35.25 2.40
C SER A 494 -3.27 36.19 1.73
N GLN A 495 -2.03 36.33 2.22
CA GLN A 495 -1.01 37.20 1.62
C GLN A 495 -0.29 36.56 0.43
N CYS A 496 -0.47 35.26 0.21
CA CYS A 496 0.18 34.51 -0.86
C CYS A 496 -0.85 34.16 -1.97
N PRO A 497 -1.26 35.12 -2.81
CA PRO A 497 -2.33 34.92 -3.81
C PRO A 497 -1.96 33.90 -4.91
N LYS A 498 -0.70 33.48 -4.99
CA LYS A 498 -0.16 32.55 -6.00
C LYS A 498 0.51 31.32 -5.37
N ALA A 499 0.18 30.98 -4.13
CA ALA A 499 0.77 29.85 -3.40
C ALA A 499 0.89 28.54 -4.21
N LEU A 500 -0.13 28.22 -5.00
CA LEU A 500 -0.11 27.05 -5.89
C LEU A 500 1.01 27.15 -6.94
N TYR A 501 1.11 28.28 -7.64
CA TYR A 501 2.10 28.49 -8.70
C TYR A 501 3.52 28.56 -8.14
N ASP A 502 3.69 29.17 -6.97
CA ASP A 502 5.00 29.24 -6.32
C ASP A 502 5.47 27.84 -5.88
N THR A 503 4.54 27.00 -5.39
CA THR A 503 4.82 25.60 -5.04
C THR A 503 5.17 24.78 -6.28
N LEU A 504 4.42 24.97 -7.38
CA LEU A 504 4.74 24.32 -8.66
C LEU A 504 6.12 24.72 -9.16
N ARG A 505 6.44 26.02 -9.12
CA ARG A 505 7.76 26.53 -9.53
C ARG A 505 8.87 25.95 -8.66
N TYR A 506 8.66 25.84 -7.36
CA TYR A 506 9.62 25.25 -6.42
C TYR A 506 9.93 23.79 -6.76
N VAL A 507 8.91 22.97 -7.01
CA VAL A 507 9.09 21.56 -7.37
C VAL A 507 9.70 21.39 -8.76
N LEU A 508 9.23 22.18 -9.74
CA LEU A 508 9.73 22.10 -11.12
C LEU A 508 11.17 22.62 -11.26
N ALA A 509 11.62 23.52 -10.39
CA ALA A 509 13.02 23.96 -10.34
C ALA A 509 14.00 22.84 -9.95
N ALA A 510 13.51 21.71 -9.44
CA ALA A 510 14.31 20.54 -9.14
C ALA A 510 14.55 19.64 -10.36
N VAL A 511 13.71 19.77 -11.39
CA VAL A 511 13.70 18.89 -12.56
C VAL A 511 14.83 19.30 -13.51
N PRO A 512 15.69 18.36 -13.96
CA PRO A 512 16.72 18.67 -14.95
C PRO A 512 16.06 19.11 -16.26
N GLY A 513 16.59 20.20 -16.84
CA GLY A 513 16.12 20.79 -18.10
C GLY A 513 16.77 20.19 -19.34
#